data_AF-C6PXC3-F1
#
_entry.id   AF-C6PXC3-F1
#
_cell.length_a   1.000
_cell.length_b   1.000
_cell.length_c   1.000
_cell.angle_alpha   90.00
_cell.angle_beta   90.00
_cell.angle_gamma   90.00
#
_symmetry.space_group_name_H-M   'P 1'
#
loop_
_entity.id
_entity.type
_entity.pdbx_description
1 polymer ?
#
loop_
_entity_poly.entity_id
_entity_poly.type
_entity_poly.pdbx_seq_one_letter_code
_entity_poly.pdbx_strand_id
1 'polypeptide(L)' 'MFFMKMTFRWFGENDDSVTLDQIRQIPAVKGVVGFLPDIPAGELWPMERILE' A
#
# COMPACT_ATOMS: atom_id res chain seq x y z
N MET A 1 -4.63 -6.69 -24.55
CA MET A 1 -5.79 -6.19 -23.79
C MET A 1 -5.67 -6.69 -22.35
N PHE A 2 -4.86 -6.05 -21.51
CA PHE A 2 -4.79 -6.37 -20.07
C PHE A 2 -5.30 -5.15 -19.29
N PHE A 3 -6.59 -5.15 -18.98
CA PHE A 3 -7.25 -4.11 -18.18
C PHE A 3 -7.07 -4.34 -16.67
N MET A 4 -6.62 -5.52 -16.26
CA MET A 4 -6.52 -5.88 -14.85
C MET A 4 -5.29 -5.24 -14.20
N LYS A 5 -5.52 -4.47 -13.14
CA LYS A 5 -4.48 -3.93 -12.26
C LYS A 5 -4.35 -4.82 -11.05
N MET A 6 -3.35 -5.70 -11.05
CA MET A 6 -3.05 -6.51 -9.87
C MET A 6 -2.36 -5.64 -8.83
N THR A 7 -2.87 -5.66 -7.61
CA THR A 7 -2.34 -4.91 -6.47
C THR A 7 -2.09 -5.83 -5.29
N PHE A 8 -1.18 -5.44 -4.41
CA PHE A 8 -0.87 -6.16 -3.18
C PHE A 8 -1.23 -5.30 -1.95
N ARG A 9 -1.89 -5.85 -0.94
CA ARG A 9 -2.15 -5.10 0.30
C ARG A 9 -0.85 -5.05 1.11
N TRP A 10 -0.43 -3.86 1.51
CA TRP A 10 0.81 -3.67 2.24
C TRP A 10 0.59 -2.74 3.44
N PHE A 11 1.12 -3.12 4.59
CA PHE A 11 0.84 -2.44 5.87
C PHE A 11 1.79 -1.26 6.16
N GLY A 12 2.88 -1.13 5.41
CA GLY A 12 3.89 -0.08 5.63
C GLY A 12 5.23 -0.66 6.06
N GLU A 13 6.28 0.15 5.98
CA GLU A 13 7.66 -0.31 6.22
C GLU A 13 7.90 -0.78 7.65
N ASN A 14 7.20 -0.19 8.63
CA ASN A 14 7.35 -0.51 10.04
C ASN A 14 6.39 -1.60 10.53
N ASP A 15 5.31 -1.85 9.77
CA ASP A 15 4.19 -2.68 10.20
C ASP A 15 4.05 -3.98 9.38
N ASP A 16 4.76 -4.10 8.26
CA ASP A 16 4.77 -5.29 7.41
C ASP A 16 6.16 -5.95 7.38
N SER A 17 6.19 -7.26 7.62
CA SER A 17 7.40 -8.07 7.43
C SER A 17 7.77 -8.26 5.95
N VAL A 18 6.81 -8.09 5.04
CA VAL A 18 7.03 -8.20 3.60
C VAL A 18 7.46 -6.84 3.04
N THR A 19 8.64 -6.80 2.41
CA THR A 19 9.20 -5.55 1.86
C THR A 19 8.63 -5.22 0.48
N LEU A 20 8.66 -3.94 0.10
CA LEU A 20 8.30 -3.53 -1.26
C LEU A 20 9.17 -4.20 -2.33
N ASP A 21 10.43 -4.50 -2.03
CA ASP A 21 11.32 -5.21 -2.95
C ASP A 21 10.93 -6.67 -3.16
N GLN A 22 10.36 -7.32 -2.14
CA GLN A 22 9.77 -8.65 -2.31
C GLN A 22 8.47 -8.57 -3.13
N ILE A 23 7.61 -7.58 -2.86
CA ILE A 23 6.33 -7.40 -3.58
C ILE A 23 6.57 -7.12 -5.07
N ARG A 24 7.59 -6.33 -5.41
CA ARG A 24 7.97 -6.02 -6.80
C ARG A 24 8.33 -7.25 -7.63
N GLN A 25 8.71 -8.36 -6.99
CA GLN A 25 9.05 -9.61 -7.68
C GLN A 25 7.81 -10.40 -8.13
N ILE A 26 6.62 -10.09 -7.60
CA ILE A 26 5.39 -10.82 -7.91
C ILE A 26 4.96 -10.52 -9.36
N PRO A 27 4.85 -11.53 -10.25
CA PRO A 27 4.42 -11.32 -11.62
C PRO A 27 3.07 -10.61 -11.71
N ALA A 28 2.97 -9.68 -12.66
CA ALA A 28 1.78 -8.87 -12.94
C ALA A 28 1.35 -7.86 -11.87
N VAL A 29 1.89 -7.86 -10.64
CA VAL A 29 1.61 -6.82 -9.63
C VAL A 29 2.14 -5.46 -10.13
N LYS A 30 1.29 -4.43 -10.04
CA LYS A 30 1.57 -3.06 -10.52
C LYS A 30 1.50 -1.99 -9.45
N GLY A 31 1.10 -2.34 -8.23
CA GLY A 31 1.01 -1.38 -7.13
C GLY A 31 0.64 -2.04 -5.82
N VAL A 32 0.60 -1.21 -4.78
CA VAL A 32 0.18 -1.60 -3.44
C VAL A 32 -1.08 -0.85 -3.03
N VAL A 33 -1.82 -1.43 -2.08
CA VAL A 33 -2.94 -0.78 -1.40
C VAL A 33 -2.57 -0.71 0.09
N GLY A 34 -2.42 0.51 0.59
CA GLY A 34 -2.10 0.79 1.99
C GLY A 34 -3.25 1.49 2.72
N PHE A 35 -2.98 1.90 3.95
CA PHE A 35 -3.88 2.66 4.82
C PHE A 35 -3.06 3.35 5.92
N LEU A 36 -3.68 4.27 6.67
CA LEU A 36 -3.07 4.95 7.81
C LEU A 36 -3.63 4.36 9.12
N PRO A 37 -2.96 3.37 9.73
CA PRO A 37 -3.48 2.65 10.91
C PRO A 37 -3.56 3.53 12.16
N ASP A 38 -2.74 4.57 12.22
CA ASP A 38 -2.62 5.48 13.36
C ASP A 38 -3.75 6.53 13.40
N ILE A 39 -4.53 6.65 12.33
CA ILE A 39 -5.64 7.61 12.24
C ILE A 39 -6.96 6.92 12.62
N PRO A 40 -7.67 7.40 13.66
CA PRO A 40 -8.93 6.81 14.09
C PRO A 40 -10.02 6.80 13.01
N ALA A 41 -10.97 5.87 13.15
CA ALA A 41 -12.10 5.78 12.25
C ALA A 41 -12.96 7.07 12.32
N GLY A 42 -13.24 7.65 11.15
CA GLY A 42 -14.01 8.89 11.04
C GLY A 42 -13.16 10.16 11.01
N GLU A 43 -11.85 10.06 11.28
CA GLU A 43 -10.94 11.20 11.24
C GLU A 43 -10.41 11.47 9.83
N LEU A 44 -10.07 12.74 9.56
CA LEU A 44 -9.51 13.18 8.30
C LEU A 44 -8.08 12.65 8.12
N TRP A 45 -7.77 12.11 6.95
CA TRP A 45 -6.41 11.76 6.57
C TRP A 45 -5.68 13.01 6.06
N PRO A 46 -4.60 13.48 6.71
CA PRO A 46 -3.83 14.62 6.24
C PRO A 46 -3.18 14.32 4.89
N MET A 47 -3.17 15.31 4.00
CA MET A 47 -2.58 15.15 2.66
C MET A 47 -1.08 14.84 2.73
N GLU A 48 -0.39 15.42 3.71
CA GLU A 48 1.04 15.21 3.93
C GLU A 48 1.34 13.74 4.23
N ARG A 49 0.44 13.07 4.98
CA ARG A 49 0.58 11.65 5.32
C ARG A 49 0.23 10.71 4.17
N ILE A 50 -0.58 11.16 3.22
CA ILE A 50 -0.92 10.40 2.01
C ILE A 50 0.20 10.47 0.97
N LEU A 51 0.94 11.58 0.96
CA LEU A 51 2.00 11.86 -0.01
C LEU A 51 3.40 11.41 0.45
N GLU A 52 3.55 11.05 1.72
CA GLU A 52 4.72 10.36 2.29
C GLU A 52 4.90 8.97 1.67
#